data_AF-A0AAE9D3V3-F1
#
_entry.id   AF-A0AAE9D3V3-F1
#
_cell.length_a   1.000
_cell.length_b   1.000
_cell.length_c   1.000
_cell.angle_alpha   90.00
_cell.angle_beta   90.00
_cell.angle_gamma   90.00
#
_symmetry.space_group_name_H-M   'P 1'
#
loop_
_entity.id
_entity.type
_entity.pdbx_description
1 polymer ?
#
loop_
_entity_poly.entity_id
_entity_poly.type
_entity_poly.pdbx_seq_one_letter_code
_entity_poly.pdbx_strand_id
1 'polypeptide(L)'
;MWYNGFVIANNPELIGIKFLKFFRTDEKCIWHITNNPKLDISKCRDLPVSSDFESFGNLRDCECYNLRISPESLPYYTNCETISGGYQGVLEIRNLSDSMDLSKFSSLKEVLGRIEISGTQLTNLSFMGNLENLIVDINQNYGHLSIHNNPNLKFLGWNSLKNITPIAQRFDLIITNNHPEFCLSTQEAQMFAEISAMFFNEDKILLCPELSRTDGVKVCKIENLEEDCHHVVGDVIIDQNNEMDVRKFKNVTHIYGNLVVRDTKDQIEQSVFLFLDFNVDNALLRNIIFPDDNQIIRIISNKKLAIVEFPNMKVPPFPYLRDVSFLEIRDNSQEIFKIQRDCLLIQAKTKTPIKYNGMGCSKLPGKKRKSYGAIYDYYDEDSSNVHFGFTSILLPVVIFHM
;
A
#
# COMPACT_ATOMS: atom_id res chain seq x y z
N MET A 1 14.18 23.58 21.67
CA MET A 1 15.52 23.51 21.05
C MET A 1 15.91 22.06 20.92
N TRP A 2 15.83 21.51 19.72
CA TRP A 2 16.55 20.29 19.34
C TRP A 2 17.21 20.60 18.00
N TYR A 3 18.40 21.20 18.05
CA TYR A 3 19.23 21.48 16.89
C TYR A 3 20.09 20.25 16.60
N ASN A 4 19.49 19.17 16.12
CA ASN A 4 20.26 18.12 15.45
C ASN A 4 20.41 18.53 13.98
N GLY A 5 21.27 19.53 13.73
CA GLY A 5 21.40 20.10 12.40
C GLY A 5 22.47 21.18 12.31
N PHE A 6 22.89 21.45 11.07
CA PHE A 6 23.76 22.56 10.72
C PHE A 6 22.92 23.82 10.51
N VAL A 7 23.28 24.95 11.12
CA VAL A 7 22.42 26.15 11.12
C VAL A 7 23.12 27.34 10.47
N ILE A 8 22.47 27.94 9.48
CA ILE A 8 22.81 29.23 8.87
C ILE A 8 21.58 30.12 8.96
N ALA A 9 21.49 30.92 10.02
CA ALA A 9 20.29 31.71 10.24
C ALA A 9 20.56 33.13 10.72
N ASN A 10 19.61 34.03 10.44
CA ASN A 10 19.57 35.40 10.96
C ASN A 10 20.81 36.23 10.60
N ASN A 11 21.44 35.98 9.45
CA ASN A 11 22.57 36.78 8.98
C ASN A 11 22.09 37.86 8.01
N PRO A 12 22.12 39.16 8.40
CA PRO A 12 21.63 40.25 7.57
C PRO A 12 22.52 40.56 6.35
N GLU A 13 23.76 40.06 6.33
CA GLU A 13 24.77 40.34 5.30
C GLU A 13 25.11 39.12 4.43
N LEU A 14 24.56 37.95 4.73
CA LEU A 14 24.85 36.74 3.97
C LEU A 14 24.19 36.81 2.58
N ILE A 15 25.02 36.82 1.53
CA ILE A 15 24.56 36.91 0.13
C ILE A 15 24.70 35.60 -0.65
N GLY A 16 25.40 34.60 -0.12
CA GLY A 16 25.62 33.36 -0.85
C GLY A 16 26.27 32.25 -0.04
N ILE A 17 25.95 31.00 -0.41
CA ILE A 17 26.38 29.79 0.30
C ILE A 17 27.02 28.74 -0.64
N LYS A 18 27.57 29.19 -1.78
CA LYS A 18 28.18 28.30 -2.79
C LYS A 18 29.29 27.40 -2.24
N PHE A 19 29.92 27.78 -1.13
CA PHE A 19 30.96 26.99 -0.47
C PHE A 19 30.40 25.69 0.14
N LEU A 20 29.10 25.61 0.43
CA LEU A 20 28.47 24.42 0.98
C LEU A 20 28.45 23.23 0.03
N LYS A 21 28.65 23.44 -1.28
CA LYS A 21 28.82 22.33 -2.24
C LYS A 21 30.03 21.43 -1.94
N PHE A 22 30.95 21.91 -1.11
CA PHE A 22 32.13 21.16 -0.67
C PHE A 22 31.92 20.46 0.68
N PHE A 23 30.82 20.74 1.36
CA PHE A 23 30.50 20.10 2.63
C PHE A 23 29.92 18.73 2.34
N ARG A 24 30.32 17.73 3.13
CA ARG A 24 29.75 16.38 3.09
C ARG A 24 29.36 16.02 4.51
N THR A 25 28.18 15.41 4.64
CA THR A 25 27.71 14.84 5.89
C THR A 25 27.55 13.35 5.68
N ASP A 26 28.32 12.56 6.42
CA ASP A 26 28.22 11.09 6.36
C ASP A 26 26.99 10.59 7.14
N GLU A 27 26.49 11.39 8.08
CA GLU A 27 25.26 11.14 8.84
C GLU A 27 24.10 12.06 8.43
N LYS A 28 22.88 11.66 8.79
CA LYS A 28 21.67 12.47 8.59
C LYS A 28 21.80 13.79 9.35
N CYS A 29 21.91 14.89 8.62
CA CYS A 29 21.96 16.24 9.17
C CYS A 29 21.00 17.13 8.39
N ILE A 30 20.10 17.81 9.10
CA ILE A 30 19.22 18.81 8.50
C ILE A 30 19.93 20.15 8.53
N TRP A 31 20.06 20.81 7.39
CA TRP A 31 20.62 22.16 7.33
C TRP A 31 19.50 23.19 7.43
N HIS A 32 19.49 23.98 8.49
CA HIS A 32 18.52 25.05 8.71
C HIS A 32 19.08 26.35 8.15
N ILE A 33 18.62 26.76 6.97
CA ILE A 33 19.08 27.97 6.27
C ILE A 33 17.94 28.98 6.27
N THR A 34 17.79 29.76 7.34
CA THR A 34 16.55 30.53 7.57
C THR A 34 16.81 32.00 7.90
N ASN A 35 15.89 32.88 7.51
CA ASN A 35 15.91 34.30 7.90
C ASN A 35 17.21 35.04 7.53
N ASN A 36 17.78 34.80 6.34
CA ASN A 36 18.93 35.55 5.82
C ASN A 36 18.45 36.50 4.69
N PRO A 37 18.12 37.77 4.99
CA PRO A 37 17.35 38.64 4.09
C PRO A 37 18.03 38.99 2.75
N LYS A 38 19.34 38.77 2.62
CA LYS A 38 20.11 39.02 1.39
C LYS A 38 20.53 37.74 0.67
N LEU A 39 20.22 36.57 1.21
CA LEU A 39 20.66 35.29 0.67
C LEU A 39 19.69 34.78 -0.41
N ASP A 40 20.21 34.54 -1.60
CA ASP A 40 19.50 33.80 -2.66
C ASP A 40 19.96 32.33 -2.64
N ILE A 41 19.06 31.42 -2.26
CA ILE A 41 19.25 29.96 -2.29
C ILE A 41 18.31 29.27 -3.29
N SER A 42 17.79 30.00 -4.28
CA SER A 42 16.94 29.41 -5.34
C SER A 42 17.64 28.28 -6.12
N LYS A 43 18.98 28.29 -6.17
CA LYS A 43 19.82 27.23 -6.77
C LYS A 43 20.26 26.14 -5.78
N CYS A 44 19.48 25.92 -4.73
CA CYS A 44 19.70 24.88 -3.73
C CYS A 44 19.93 23.47 -4.30
N ARG A 45 19.40 23.16 -5.49
CA ARG A 45 19.60 21.86 -6.17
C ARG A 45 21.05 21.61 -6.59
N ASP A 46 21.88 22.67 -6.63
CA ASP A 46 23.33 22.58 -6.86
C ASP A 46 24.10 22.19 -5.58
N LEU A 47 23.42 22.12 -4.42
CA LEU A 47 24.00 21.66 -3.16
C LEU A 47 24.13 20.12 -3.15
N PRO A 48 24.98 19.55 -2.29
CA PRO A 48 25.24 18.12 -2.27
C PRO A 48 23.96 17.33 -1.98
N VAL A 49 23.69 16.31 -2.82
CA VAL A 49 22.48 15.46 -2.79
C VAL A 49 22.24 14.77 -1.44
N SER A 50 23.28 14.61 -0.62
CA SER A 50 23.21 14.03 0.72
C SER A 50 22.65 14.98 1.78
N SER A 51 22.46 16.27 1.46
CA SER A 51 22.07 17.29 2.42
C SER A 51 20.57 17.54 2.34
N ASP A 52 19.86 17.22 3.41
CA ASP A 52 18.48 17.64 3.60
C ASP A 52 18.47 18.99 4.29
N PHE A 53 17.56 19.88 3.93
CA PHE A 53 17.58 21.24 4.45
C PHE A 53 16.19 21.85 4.58
N GLU A 54 16.13 22.91 5.36
CA GLU A 54 14.98 23.77 5.55
C GLU A 54 15.40 25.17 5.13
N SER A 55 14.64 25.79 4.23
CA SER A 55 14.89 27.18 3.81
C SER A 55 13.60 27.98 3.78
N PHE A 56 13.54 29.01 4.62
CA PHE A 56 12.47 30.01 4.60
C PHE A 56 12.99 31.36 5.12
N GLY A 57 12.38 32.45 4.69
CA GLY A 57 12.72 33.80 5.17
C GLY A 57 14.01 34.37 4.60
N ASN A 58 14.55 33.77 3.53
CA ASN A 58 15.69 34.31 2.79
C ASN A 58 15.23 35.29 1.68
N LEU A 59 16.17 35.91 0.96
CA LEU A 59 15.81 36.76 -0.20
C LEU A 59 15.05 35.95 -1.26
N ARG A 60 15.51 34.72 -1.51
CA ARG A 60 14.83 33.70 -2.30
C ARG A 60 15.14 32.33 -1.71
N ASP A 61 14.10 31.58 -1.42
CA ASP A 61 14.17 30.25 -0.84
C ASP A 61 14.29 29.14 -1.91
N CYS A 62 14.55 27.92 -1.46
CA CYS A 62 14.52 26.74 -2.30
C CYS A 62 13.08 26.28 -2.52
N GLU A 63 12.44 26.80 -3.56
CA GLU A 63 11.04 26.50 -3.83
C GLU A 63 10.80 25.04 -4.22
N CYS A 64 9.75 24.44 -3.66
CA CYS A 64 9.22 23.12 -4.02
C CYS A 64 10.23 21.95 -3.93
N TYR A 65 11.22 22.06 -3.05
CA TYR A 65 12.25 21.05 -2.86
C TYR A 65 12.59 20.87 -1.37
N ASN A 66 12.59 19.62 -0.86
CA ASN A 66 12.81 19.28 0.56
C ASN A 66 11.95 20.13 1.52
N LEU A 67 10.64 20.17 1.30
CA LEU A 67 9.77 21.08 2.04
C LEU A 67 9.50 20.59 3.46
N ARG A 68 9.74 21.49 4.41
CA ARG A 68 9.39 21.34 5.82
C ARG A 68 8.44 22.45 6.20
N ILE A 69 7.19 22.09 6.45
CA ILE A 69 6.09 22.99 6.69
C ILE A 69 5.76 22.95 8.18
N SER A 70 5.97 24.08 8.83
CA SER A 70 5.58 24.36 10.21
C SER A 70 4.89 25.73 10.25
N PRO A 71 4.34 26.15 11.40
CA PRO A 71 3.74 27.48 11.51
C PRO A 71 4.69 28.62 11.10
N GLU A 72 6.00 28.45 11.32
CA GLU A 72 7.05 29.41 10.97
C GLU A 72 7.34 29.46 9.47
N SER A 73 7.34 28.32 8.78
CA SER A 73 7.69 28.24 7.34
C SER A 73 6.49 28.36 6.41
N LEU A 74 5.28 28.05 6.87
CA LEU A 74 4.03 28.10 6.09
C LEU A 74 3.79 29.46 5.38
N PRO A 75 4.07 30.63 6.00
CA PRO A 75 3.93 31.92 5.30
C PRO A 75 4.79 32.04 4.04
N TYR A 76 5.95 31.36 4.02
CA TYR A 76 6.92 31.38 2.92
C TYR A 76 6.68 30.28 1.88
N TYR A 77 5.85 29.29 2.18
CA TYR A 77 5.49 28.25 1.22
C TYR A 77 4.87 28.89 -0.04
N THR A 78 5.34 28.45 -1.20
CA THR A 78 4.84 28.85 -2.52
C THR A 78 3.87 27.81 -3.06
N ASN A 79 2.98 28.21 -3.96
CA ASN A 79 1.89 27.37 -4.50
C ASN A 79 2.43 26.27 -5.46
N CYS A 80 3.14 25.28 -4.94
CA CYS A 80 3.85 24.24 -5.69
C CYS A 80 2.90 23.23 -6.34
N GLU A 81 3.05 23.00 -7.65
CA GLU A 81 2.36 21.91 -8.36
C GLU A 81 3.03 20.55 -8.15
N THR A 82 4.37 20.53 -8.12
CA THR A 82 5.20 19.33 -7.86
C THR A 82 6.18 19.62 -6.74
N ILE A 83 6.26 18.73 -5.76
CA ILE A 83 7.28 18.76 -4.70
C ILE A 83 8.27 17.62 -4.95
N SER A 84 9.55 17.91 -4.82
CA SER A 84 10.62 16.93 -4.99
C SER A 84 11.62 17.01 -3.84
N GLY A 85 12.55 16.07 -3.73
CA GLY A 85 13.57 16.16 -2.70
C GLY A 85 14.70 15.17 -2.90
N GLY A 86 15.64 15.20 -1.96
CA GLY A 86 16.80 14.32 -1.92
C GLY A 86 16.50 12.98 -1.25
N TYR A 87 17.57 12.24 -0.93
CA TYR A 87 17.46 10.92 -0.30
C TYR A 87 16.82 10.93 1.10
N GLN A 88 16.84 12.08 1.77
CA GLN A 88 16.54 12.16 3.20
C GLN A 88 15.34 13.04 3.56
N GLY A 89 14.69 13.72 2.61
CA GLY A 89 13.51 14.55 2.84
C GLY A 89 12.75 14.82 1.54
N VAL A 90 11.43 15.03 1.62
CA VAL A 90 10.61 15.46 0.47
C VAL A 90 9.47 16.37 0.90
N LEU A 91 8.48 15.90 1.64
CA LEU A 91 7.46 16.76 2.23
C LEU A 91 7.22 16.37 3.69
N GLU A 92 7.40 17.31 4.58
CA GLU A 92 7.21 17.15 6.01
C GLU A 92 6.29 18.26 6.52
N ILE A 93 5.22 17.89 7.22
CA ILE A 93 4.23 18.82 7.75
C ILE A 93 4.10 18.57 9.25
N ARG A 94 4.34 19.60 10.06
CA ARG A 94 4.34 19.48 11.52
C ARG A 94 3.61 20.63 12.20
N ASN A 95 2.98 20.33 13.33
CA ASN A 95 2.42 21.32 14.27
C ASN A 95 1.42 22.33 13.63
N LEU A 96 0.79 22.00 12.50
CA LEU A 96 -0.23 22.84 11.88
C LEU A 96 -1.59 22.65 12.55
N SER A 97 -2.49 23.61 12.37
CA SER A 97 -3.90 23.55 12.83
C SER A 97 -4.86 24.04 11.75
N ASP A 98 -6.14 23.66 11.87
CA ASP A 98 -7.19 24.03 10.90
C ASP A 98 -7.43 25.55 10.80
N SER A 99 -6.94 26.34 11.78
CA SER A 99 -7.02 27.80 11.77
C SER A 99 -6.01 28.48 10.84
N MET A 100 -5.04 27.72 10.30
CA MET A 100 -4.00 28.24 9.41
C MET A 100 -4.45 28.21 7.95
N ASP A 101 -3.91 29.11 7.14
CA ASP A 101 -4.19 29.13 5.70
C ASP A 101 -3.35 28.08 4.97
N LEU A 102 -4.02 26.98 4.58
CA LEU A 102 -3.43 25.88 3.81
C LEU A 102 -3.83 25.93 2.32
N SER A 103 -4.48 27.02 1.86
CA SER A 103 -5.01 27.12 0.49
C SER A 103 -3.92 27.01 -0.58
N LYS A 104 -2.68 27.37 -0.26
CA LYS A 104 -1.51 27.24 -1.14
C LYS A 104 -1.13 25.80 -1.52
N PHE A 105 -1.68 24.80 -0.84
CA PHE A 105 -1.50 23.39 -1.22
C PHE A 105 -2.49 22.93 -2.28
N SER A 106 -3.50 23.75 -2.61
CA SER A 106 -4.51 23.37 -3.59
C SER A 106 -3.95 23.17 -5.01
N SER A 107 -2.78 23.73 -5.36
CA SER A 107 -2.14 23.44 -6.64
C SER A 107 -1.34 22.14 -6.65
N LEU A 108 -1.07 21.54 -5.49
CA LEU A 108 -0.22 20.36 -5.38
C LEU A 108 -0.87 19.17 -6.05
N LYS A 109 -0.19 18.63 -7.07
CA LYS A 109 -0.61 17.45 -7.83
C LYS A 109 0.36 16.28 -7.70
N GLU A 110 1.63 16.55 -7.40
CA GLU A 110 2.63 15.50 -7.40
C GLU A 110 3.65 15.66 -6.26
N VAL A 111 3.97 14.55 -5.60
CA VAL A 111 5.07 14.45 -4.65
C VAL A 111 6.03 13.35 -5.10
N LEU A 112 7.28 13.74 -5.33
CA LEU A 112 8.39 12.88 -5.71
C LEU A 112 9.21 12.50 -4.47
N GLY A 113 8.64 11.58 -3.69
CA GLY A 113 9.23 10.85 -2.57
C GLY A 113 8.37 10.94 -1.30
N ARG A 114 8.97 10.88 -0.12
CA ARG A 114 8.20 10.65 1.11
C ARG A 114 7.31 11.81 1.56
N ILE A 115 6.20 11.46 2.19
CA ILE A 115 5.34 12.40 2.91
C ILE A 115 5.35 12.02 4.38
N GLU A 116 5.67 12.98 5.25
CA GLU A 116 5.54 12.85 6.71
C GLU A 116 4.60 13.93 7.25
N ILE A 117 3.58 13.55 8.01
CA ILE A 117 2.62 14.47 8.62
C ILE A 117 2.46 14.09 10.09
N SER A 118 2.94 14.96 10.98
CA SER A 118 3.01 14.60 12.40
C SER A 118 2.80 15.74 13.39
N GLY A 119 2.24 15.41 14.56
CA GLY A 119 2.04 16.37 15.64
C GLY A 119 1.07 17.51 15.31
N THR A 120 0.25 17.36 14.27
CA THR A 120 -0.69 18.40 13.85
C THR A 120 -1.99 18.34 14.65
N GLN A 121 -2.72 19.46 14.66
CA GLN A 121 -4.08 19.57 15.20
C GLN A 121 -5.14 19.55 14.08
N LEU A 122 -4.75 19.14 12.87
CA LEU A 122 -5.64 19.08 11.71
C LEU A 122 -6.72 18.01 11.88
N THR A 123 -7.92 18.29 11.38
CA THR A 123 -9.01 17.30 11.39
C THR A 123 -8.99 16.39 10.18
N ASN A 124 -8.40 16.83 9.07
CA ASN A 124 -8.27 16.09 7.82
C ASN A 124 -7.10 16.64 6.96
N LEU A 125 -6.74 15.95 5.88
CA LEU A 125 -5.67 16.37 4.95
C LEU A 125 -6.18 16.82 3.58
N SER A 126 -7.45 17.22 3.48
CA SER A 126 -8.10 17.59 2.21
C SER A 126 -7.53 18.85 1.58
N PHE A 127 -6.70 19.62 2.30
CA PHE A 127 -5.93 20.72 1.74
C PHE A 127 -4.95 20.27 0.64
N MET A 128 -4.60 18.98 0.62
CA MET A 128 -3.85 18.29 -0.46
C MET A 128 -4.78 17.46 -1.35
N GLY A 129 -6.08 17.76 -1.40
CA GLY A 129 -7.08 16.93 -2.09
C GLY A 129 -6.86 16.76 -3.59
N ASN A 130 -6.08 17.67 -4.22
CA ASN A 130 -5.70 17.63 -5.64
C ASN A 130 -4.42 16.80 -5.93
N LEU A 131 -3.82 16.18 -4.91
CA LEU A 131 -2.67 15.30 -5.08
C LEU A 131 -3.07 14.11 -5.96
N GLU A 132 -2.42 13.97 -7.12
CA GLU A 132 -2.69 12.91 -8.10
C GLU A 132 -1.64 11.79 -8.07
N ASN A 133 -0.37 12.14 -7.85
CA ASN A 133 0.75 11.20 -7.98
C ASN A 133 1.67 11.24 -6.76
N LEU A 134 1.95 10.06 -6.23
CA LEU A 134 3.00 9.83 -5.23
C LEU A 134 4.05 8.87 -5.80
N ILE A 135 5.22 9.38 -6.13
CA ILE A 135 6.30 8.60 -6.76
C ILE A 135 7.45 8.51 -5.77
N VAL A 136 7.86 7.30 -5.38
CA VAL A 136 8.83 7.12 -4.29
C VAL A 136 10.05 6.29 -4.70
N ASP A 137 11.24 6.81 -4.39
CA ASP A 137 12.55 6.22 -4.70
C ASP A 137 13.15 5.40 -3.53
N ILE A 138 13.94 4.39 -3.90
CA ILE A 138 14.46 3.25 -3.13
C ILE A 138 15.35 3.63 -1.94
N ASN A 139 15.91 4.83 -1.98
CA ASN A 139 16.94 5.28 -1.05
C ASN A 139 16.35 5.99 0.18
N GLN A 140 15.02 6.04 0.30
CA GLN A 140 14.31 6.62 1.43
C GLN A 140 14.03 5.53 2.47
N ASN A 141 14.93 5.41 3.45
CA ASN A 141 14.96 4.32 4.45
C ASN A 141 13.80 4.30 5.48
N TYR A 142 12.75 5.11 5.32
CA TYR A 142 11.71 5.30 6.34
C TYR A 142 10.36 5.57 5.70
N GLY A 143 9.29 4.99 6.27
CA GLY A 143 7.87 5.14 5.92
C GLY A 143 7.60 6.10 4.77
N HIS A 144 7.35 5.54 3.59
CA HIS A 144 7.19 6.30 2.34
C HIS A 144 6.03 7.30 2.48
N LEU A 145 4.99 6.87 3.19
CA LEU A 145 3.97 7.74 3.74
C LEU A 145 3.86 7.48 5.25
N SER A 146 4.10 8.52 6.05
CA SER A 146 4.08 8.45 7.50
C SER A 146 3.14 9.52 8.06
N ILE A 147 2.07 9.10 8.74
CA ILE A 147 1.05 9.98 9.32
C ILE A 147 0.87 9.57 10.76
N HIS A 148 1.36 10.38 11.71
CA HIS A 148 1.34 9.95 13.10
C HIS A 148 1.25 11.07 14.13
N ASN A 149 0.75 10.73 15.31
CA ASN A 149 0.61 11.67 16.43
C ASN A 149 -0.27 12.88 16.07
N ASN A 150 -1.33 12.68 15.28
CA ASN A 150 -2.31 13.72 14.92
C ASN A 150 -3.65 13.40 15.61
N PRO A 151 -3.87 13.84 16.86
CA PRO A 151 -4.97 13.36 17.69
C PRO A 151 -6.37 13.69 17.16
N ASN A 152 -6.50 14.73 16.32
CA ASN A 152 -7.78 15.16 15.74
C ASN A 152 -8.01 14.64 14.32
N LEU A 153 -7.01 13.99 13.72
CA LEU A 153 -7.03 13.63 12.30
C LEU A 153 -7.96 12.44 12.06
N LYS A 154 -9.03 12.64 11.28
CA LYS A 154 -10.06 11.62 11.03
C LYS A 154 -9.98 10.93 9.67
N PHE A 155 -9.41 11.57 8.65
CA PHE A 155 -9.27 10.98 7.31
C PHE A 155 -8.26 11.77 6.46
N LEU A 156 -7.81 11.20 5.35
CA LEU A 156 -6.88 11.86 4.42
C LEU A 156 -7.61 12.88 3.54
N GLY A 157 -8.57 12.44 2.72
CA GLY A 157 -9.29 13.32 1.81
C GLY A 157 -8.54 13.55 0.48
N TRP A 158 -7.78 12.56 0.03
CA TRP A 158 -6.97 12.62 -1.20
C TRP A 158 -7.72 12.02 -2.38
N ASN A 159 -8.89 12.59 -2.68
CA ASN A 159 -9.83 12.05 -3.65
C ASN A 159 -9.34 12.08 -5.11
N SER A 160 -8.30 12.88 -5.39
CA SER A 160 -7.67 12.97 -6.72
C SER A 160 -6.49 12.01 -6.90
N LEU A 161 -6.11 11.22 -5.89
CA LEU A 161 -4.98 10.31 -5.97
C LEU A 161 -5.27 9.22 -7.01
N LYS A 162 -4.38 9.12 -8.01
CA LYS A 162 -4.50 8.19 -9.15
C LYS A 162 -3.38 7.16 -9.18
N ASN A 163 -2.16 7.57 -8.82
CA ASN A 163 -1.00 6.70 -8.92
C ASN A 163 -0.13 6.78 -7.67
N ILE A 164 0.24 5.61 -7.16
CA ILE A 164 1.36 5.46 -6.24
C ILE A 164 2.39 4.57 -6.92
N THR A 165 3.59 5.09 -7.18
CA THR A 165 4.64 4.38 -7.89
C THR A 165 5.83 4.13 -6.97
N PRO A 166 5.94 2.93 -6.36
CA PRO A 166 7.16 2.53 -5.68
C PRO A 166 8.21 2.10 -6.71
N ILE A 167 9.35 2.78 -6.76
CA ILE A 167 10.42 2.49 -7.73
C ILE A 167 11.13 1.13 -7.42
N ALA A 168 11.04 0.60 -6.19
CA ALA A 168 11.63 -0.70 -5.79
C ALA A 168 10.65 -1.74 -5.21
N GLN A 169 9.45 -1.88 -5.75
CA GLN A 169 8.50 -2.97 -5.41
C GLN A 169 8.05 -3.03 -3.94
N ARG A 170 8.39 -2.05 -3.11
CA ARG A 170 7.96 -1.93 -1.72
C ARG A 170 7.53 -0.50 -1.43
N PHE A 171 6.41 -0.36 -0.72
CA PHE A 171 5.90 0.92 -0.23
C PHE A 171 5.53 0.76 1.24
N ASP A 172 6.22 1.47 2.12
CA ASP A 172 5.95 1.41 3.56
C ASP A 172 4.96 2.49 3.96
N LEU A 173 3.85 2.07 4.56
CA LEU A 173 2.80 2.94 5.06
C LEU A 173 2.73 2.87 6.59
N ILE A 174 2.91 4.03 7.23
CA ILE A 174 2.85 4.21 8.68
C ILE A 174 1.70 5.17 8.99
N ILE A 175 0.67 4.68 9.69
CA ILE A 175 -0.47 5.45 10.17
C ILE A 175 -0.76 5.03 11.61
N THR A 176 -0.25 5.79 12.58
CA THR A 176 -0.27 5.41 14.01
C THR A 176 -0.54 6.61 14.91
N ASN A 177 -1.14 6.39 16.08
CA ASN A 177 -1.40 7.45 17.07
C ASN A 177 -2.18 8.65 16.50
N ASN A 178 -3.13 8.41 15.60
CA ASN A 178 -4.06 9.44 15.10
C ASN A 178 -5.39 9.36 15.87
N HIS A 179 -6.44 10.07 15.42
CA HIS A 179 -7.75 9.96 16.04
C HIS A 179 -8.24 8.50 16.04
N PRO A 180 -8.91 8.00 17.10
CA PRO A 180 -9.40 6.61 17.16
C PRO A 180 -10.39 6.22 16.04
N GLU A 181 -11.07 7.23 15.47
CA GLU A 181 -11.97 7.08 14.33
C GLU A 181 -11.29 7.35 12.98
N PHE A 182 -9.95 7.43 12.92
CA PHE A 182 -9.23 7.63 11.68
C PHE A 182 -9.62 6.55 10.66
N CYS A 183 -10.00 6.99 9.47
CA CYS A 183 -10.47 6.12 8.41
C CYS A 183 -9.84 6.46 7.05
N LEU A 184 -9.77 5.45 6.19
CA LEU A 184 -9.46 5.60 4.76
C LEU A 184 -10.73 5.47 3.94
N SER A 185 -10.87 6.28 2.89
CA SER A 185 -11.93 6.04 1.91
C SER A 185 -11.70 4.71 1.18
N THR A 186 -12.73 4.14 0.57
CA THR A 186 -12.56 2.90 -0.22
C THR A 186 -11.62 3.08 -1.40
N GLN A 187 -11.50 4.31 -1.92
CA GLN A 187 -10.60 4.66 -3.01
C GLN A 187 -9.16 4.72 -2.51
N GLU A 188 -8.89 5.42 -1.40
CA GLU A 188 -7.57 5.46 -0.77
C GLU A 188 -7.08 4.06 -0.37
N ALA A 189 -7.95 3.28 0.28
CA ALA A 189 -7.66 1.91 0.67
C ALA A 189 -7.27 1.03 -0.54
N GLN A 190 -7.99 1.17 -1.66
CA GLN A 190 -7.70 0.43 -2.88
C GLN A 190 -6.35 0.83 -3.49
N MET A 191 -6.01 2.12 -3.53
CA MET A 191 -4.72 2.58 -4.03
C MET A 191 -3.55 1.94 -3.28
N PHE A 192 -3.64 1.84 -1.95
CA PHE A 192 -2.60 1.16 -1.16
C PHE A 192 -2.56 -0.35 -1.38
N ALA A 193 -3.70 -0.97 -1.67
CA ALA A 193 -3.81 -2.40 -1.94
C ALA A 193 -3.17 -2.80 -3.26
N GLU A 194 -3.44 -2.04 -4.33
CA GLU A 194 -2.97 -2.32 -5.69
C GLU A 194 -1.44 -2.32 -5.79
N ILE A 195 -0.77 -1.58 -4.90
CA ILE A 195 0.69 -1.57 -4.79
C ILE A 195 1.24 -2.52 -3.72
N SER A 196 0.38 -3.29 -3.05
CA SER A 196 0.74 -4.15 -1.90
C SER A 196 1.50 -3.38 -0.81
N ALA A 197 1.00 -2.20 -0.42
CA ALA A 197 1.65 -1.39 0.61
C ALA A 197 1.81 -2.19 1.92
N MET A 198 2.98 -2.07 2.53
CA MET A 198 3.30 -2.72 3.80
C MET A 198 2.86 -1.82 4.96
N PHE A 199 1.95 -2.33 5.79
CA PHE A 199 1.45 -1.62 6.97
C PHE A 199 2.32 -1.93 8.17
N PHE A 200 2.92 -0.90 8.74
CA PHE A 200 3.69 -0.97 9.99
C PHE A 200 2.93 -0.28 11.12
N ASN A 201 1.67 -0.66 11.29
CA ASN A 201 0.76 -0.02 12.23
C ASN A 201 0.34 -1.03 13.29
N GLU A 202 0.38 -0.59 14.54
CA GLU A 202 -0.20 -1.34 15.67
C GLU A 202 -1.70 -1.06 15.79
N ASP A 203 -2.17 0.08 15.27
CA ASP A 203 -3.55 0.53 15.35
C ASP A 203 -4.45 -0.06 14.26
N LYS A 204 -5.73 -0.27 14.62
CA LYS A 204 -6.81 -0.53 13.67
C LYS A 204 -7.05 0.71 12.83
N ILE A 205 -7.18 0.52 11.52
CA ILE A 205 -7.57 1.58 10.59
C ILE A 205 -8.98 1.26 10.10
N LEU A 206 -9.82 2.29 10.03
CA LEU A 206 -11.21 2.09 9.63
C LEU A 206 -11.39 2.41 8.15
N LEU A 207 -12.50 1.95 7.59
CA LEU A 207 -13.00 2.50 6.34
C LEU A 207 -14.00 3.61 6.65
N CYS A 208 -13.94 4.68 5.88
CA CYS A 208 -14.87 5.79 6.08
C CYS A 208 -16.30 5.34 5.75
N PRO A 209 -17.31 5.85 6.48
CA PRO A 209 -18.70 5.46 6.28
C PRO A 209 -19.29 5.97 4.96
N GLU A 210 -18.67 6.98 4.36
CA GLU A 210 -19.00 7.50 3.04
C GLU A 210 -18.56 6.49 1.96
N LEU A 211 -19.48 6.17 1.05
CA LEU A 211 -19.31 5.13 0.03
C LEU A 211 -19.20 5.70 -1.38
N SER A 212 -19.49 6.99 -1.57
CA SER A 212 -19.29 7.66 -2.85
C SER A 212 -17.81 7.66 -3.24
N ARG A 213 -17.58 7.49 -4.55
CA ARG A 213 -16.24 7.48 -5.14
C ARG A 213 -16.18 8.40 -6.35
N THR A 214 -15.02 9.02 -6.57
CA THR A 214 -14.84 9.94 -7.70
C THR A 214 -14.68 9.24 -9.04
N ASP A 215 -14.33 7.95 -9.03
CA ASP A 215 -14.22 7.10 -10.22
C ASP A 215 -15.56 6.47 -10.66
N GLY A 216 -16.66 6.75 -9.96
CA GLY A 216 -18.00 6.28 -10.30
C GLY A 216 -18.27 4.82 -9.98
N VAL A 217 -17.33 4.11 -9.35
CA VAL A 217 -17.52 2.71 -8.95
C VAL A 217 -18.56 2.60 -7.84
N LYS A 218 -19.57 1.74 -8.02
CA LYS A 218 -20.63 1.54 -7.03
C LYS A 218 -20.14 0.70 -5.86
N VAL A 219 -20.17 1.31 -4.68
CA VAL A 219 -19.86 0.67 -3.40
C VAL A 219 -21.14 0.48 -2.59
N CYS A 220 -21.35 -0.71 -2.04
CA CYS A 220 -22.49 -1.04 -1.19
C CYS A 220 -22.03 -1.57 0.14
N LYS A 221 -22.90 -1.46 1.15
CA LYS A 221 -22.72 -2.22 2.40
C LYS A 221 -23.29 -3.61 2.21
N ILE A 222 -22.72 -4.58 2.91
CA ILE A 222 -23.19 -5.97 2.86
C ILE A 222 -24.69 -6.10 3.25
N GLU A 223 -25.18 -5.27 4.18
CA GLU A 223 -26.58 -5.30 4.62
C GLU A 223 -27.55 -4.84 3.53
N ASN A 224 -27.07 -4.02 2.59
CA ASN A 224 -27.85 -3.43 1.50
C ASN A 224 -27.19 -3.74 0.15
N LEU A 225 -26.85 -5.01 -0.08
CA LEU A 225 -26.20 -5.45 -1.31
C LEU A 225 -27.18 -5.45 -2.49
N GLU A 226 -26.90 -4.60 -3.48
CA GLU A 226 -27.62 -4.53 -4.76
C GLU A 226 -26.91 -5.38 -5.85
N GLU A 227 -27.62 -5.83 -6.88
CA GLU A 227 -27.07 -6.73 -7.90
C GLU A 227 -25.99 -6.09 -8.80
N ASP A 228 -26.04 -4.78 -9.01
CA ASP A 228 -25.08 -3.99 -9.77
C ASP A 228 -23.92 -3.46 -8.91
N CYS A 229 -23.80 -3.95 -7.67
CA CYS A 229 -22.71 -3.59 -6.80
C CYS A 229 -21.38 -4.14 -7.31
N HIS A 230 -20.36 -3.28 -7.35
CA HIS A 230 -19.01 -3.69 -7.75
C HIS A 230 -18.13 -3.87 -6.50
N HIS A 231 -18.30 -3.04 -5.49
CA HIS A 231 -17.46 -3.01 -4.30
C HIS A 231 -18.32 -3.19 -3.05
N VAL A 232 -17.93 -4.06 -2.13
CA VAL A 232 -18.73 -4.36 -0.93
C VAL A 232 -17.95 -4.04 0.33
N VAL A 233 -18.53 -3.23 1.21
CA VAL A 233 -18.01 -2.96 2.56
C VAL A 233 -18.72 -3.84 3.58
N GLY A 234 -17.94 -4.56 4.38
CA GLY A 234 -18.42 -5.50 5.38
C GLY A 234 -17.92 -6.92 5.15
N ASP A 235 -18.07 -7.75 6.19
CA ASP A 235 -17.67 -9.15 6.13
C ASP A 235 -18.71 -9.97 5.35
N VAL A 236 -18.24 -10.71 4.34
CA VAL A 236 -19.06 -11.59 3.52
C VAL A 236 -19.05 -12.99 4.14
N ILE A 237 -20.17 -13.36 4.75
CA ILE A 237 -20.36 -14.68 5.36
C ILE A 237 -21.43 -15.43 4.57
N ILE A 238 -21.04 -16.54 3.96
CA ILE A 238 -21.90 -17.45 3.21
C ILE A 238 -22.08 -18.73 4.04
N ASP A 239 -23.32 -19.05 4.39
CA ASP A 239 -23.69 -20.26 5.11
C ASP A 239 -25.01 -20.86 4.61
N GLN A 240 -25.47 -21.93 5.25
CA GLN A 240 -26.73 -22.61 4.93
C GLN A 240 -27.97 -21.71 4.83
N ASN A 241 -27.96 -20.52 5.45
CA ASN A 241 -29.10 -19.61 5.45
C ASN A 241 -29.12 -18.69 4.22
N ASN A 242 -27.97 -18.45 3.60
CA ASN A 242 -27.83 -17.48 2.50
C ASN A 242 -26.99 -18.01 1.30
N GLU A 243 -26.71 -19.32 1.24
CA GLU A 243 -25.97 -19.96 0.14
C GLU A 243 -26.61 -19.75 -1.25
N MET A 244 -27.87 -19.29 -1.32
CA MET A 244 -28.58 -18.93 -2.55
C MET A 244 -28.42 -17.46 -2.98
N ASP A 245 -28.08 -16.57 -2.04
CA ASP A 245 -27.93 -15.14 -2.28
C ASP A 245 -26.61 -14.78 -2.97
N VAL A 246 -25.76 -15.77 -3.20
CA VAL A 246 -24.42 -15.62 -3.75
C VAL A 246 -24.40 -15.03 -5.17
N ARG A 247 -25.52 -15.13 -5.88
CA ARG A 247 -25.74 -14.47 -7.18
C ARG A 247 -25.63 -12.95 -7.09
N LYS A 248 -25.91 -12.35 -5.92
CA LYS A 248 -25.76 -10.90 -5.68
C LYS A 248 -24.31 -10.44 -5.73
N PHE A 249 -23.34 -11.35 -5.59
CA PHE A 249 -21.91 -11.05 -5.65
C PHE A 249 -21.33 -11.21 -7.05
N LYS A 250 -22.14 -11.56 -8.05
CA LYS A 250 -21.67 -11.84 -9.43
C LYS A 250 -20.87 -10.68 -10.05
N ASN A 251 -21.25 -9.44 -9.75
CA ASN A 251 -20.57 -8.25 -10.26
C ASN A 251 -19.57 -7.67 -9.26
N VAL A 252 -19.47 -8.23 -8.07
CA VAL A 252 -18.54 -7.75 -7.03
C VAL A 252 -17.13 -8.11 -7.46
N THR A 253 -16.22 -7.16 -7.26
CA THR A 253 -14.83 -7.17 -7.71
C THR A 253 -13.89 -6.98 -6.51
N HIS A 254 -14.34 -6.20 -5.53
CA HIS A 254 -13.63 -5.94 -4.28
C HIS A 254 -14.56 -6.15 -3.10
N ILE A 255 -14.07 -6.92 -2.13
CA ILE A 255 -14.64 -7.00 -0.79
C ILE A 255 -13.69 -6.23 0.12
N TYR A 256 -14.25 -5.33 0.91
CA TYR A 256 -13.64 -4.57 1.99
C TYR A 256 -14.05 -5.22 3.33
N GLY A 257 -13.47 -6.38 3.62
CA GLY A 257 -13.89 -7.25 4.72
C GLY A 257 -13.32 -8.67 4.62
N ASN A 258 -13.77 -9.54 5.53
CA ASN A 258 -13.43 -10.96 5.50
C ASN A 258 -14.35 -11.72 4.53
N LEU A 259 -13.85 -12.80 3.93
CA LEU A 259 -14.66 -13.74 3.15
C LEU A 259 -14.70 -15.11 3.85
N VAL A 260 -15.89 -15.52 4.30
CA VAL A 260 -16.10 -16.78 5.01
C VAL A 260 -17.20 -17.58 4.33
N VAL A 261 -16.88 -18.79 3.89
CA VAL A 261 -17.84 -19.78 3.39
C VAL A 261 -17.86 -20.94 4.37
N ARG A 262 -18.95 -21.11 5.11
CA ARG A 262 -19.04 -22.10 6.17
C ARG A 262 -20.37 -22.84 6.25
N ASP A 263 -20.34 -24.08 6.72
CA ASP A 263 -21.55 -24.83 7.10
C ASP A 263 -22.63 -24.88 6.01
N THR A 264 -22.24 -24.85 4.74
CA THR A 264 -23.15 -24.91 3.59
C THR A 264 -23.66 -26.34 3.40
N LYS A 265 -24.92 -26.46 2.96
CA LYS A 265 -25.65 -27.74 2.92
C LYS A 265 -25.69 -28.34 1.52
N ASP A 266 -26.55 -27.80 0.67
CA ASP A 266 -27.11 -28.58 -0.43
C ASP A 266 -27.13 -27.87 -1.79
N GLN A 267 -27.00 -26.54 -1.84
CA GLN A 267 -27.24 -25.74 -3.06
C GLN A 267 -26.02 -24.99 -3.62
N ILE A 268 -24.86 -25.04 -2.94
CA ILE A 268 -23.58 -24.73 -3.58
C ILE A 268 -23.25 -25.88 -4.53
N GLU A 269 -23.59 -25.76 -5.81
CA GLU A 269 -23.29 -26.79 -6.82
C GLU A 269 -21.77 -26.94 -7.00
N GLN A 270 -21.21 -27.92 -6.28
CA GLN A 270 -19.91 -28.59 -6.48
C GLN A 270 -18.65 -27.71 -6.52
N SER A 271 -18.77 -26.39 -6.55
CA SER A 271 -17.66 -25.47 -6.77
C SER A 271 -17.91 -24.09 -6.13
N VAL A 272 -16.87 -23.52 -5.52
CA VAL A 272 -16.81 -22.08 -5.19
C VAL A 272 -16.69 -21.22 -6.46
N PHE A 273 -16.55 -21.85 -7.64
CA PHE A 273 -16.40 -21.21 -8.95
C PHE A 273 -17.51 -20.17 -9.24
N LEU A 274 -18.76 -20.45 -8.85
CA LEU A 274 -19.92 -19.57 -9.07
C LEU A 274 -19.97 -18.35 -8.13
N PHE A 275 -19.17 -18.33 -7.06
CA PHE A 275 -19.21 -17.33 -5.99
C PHE A 275 -18.18 -16.23 -6.20
N LEU A 276 -17.06 -16.57 -6.85
CA LEU A 276 -15.86 -15.77 -6.95
C LEU A 276 -15.37 -15.65 -8.40
N ASP A 277 -16.29 -15.64 -9.37
CA ASP A 277 -16.01 -15.22 -10.76
C ASP A 277 -15.75 -13.69 -10.79
N PHE A 278 -14.85 -13.24 -9.91
CA PHE A 278 -14.24 -11.92 -9.86
C PHE A 278 -13.42 -11.78 -11.15
N ASN A 279 -14.09 -11.46 -12.25
CA ASN A 279 -13.43 -11.06 -13.48
C ASN A 279 -12.85 -9.66 -13.32
N VAL A 280 -12.03 -9.41 -12.29
CA VAL A 280 -11.38 -8.12 -12.07
C VAL A 280 -10.07 -8.34 -11.33
N ASP A 281 -8.99 -8.26 -12.09
CA ASP A 281 -7.82 -7.43 -11.87
C ASP A 281 -7.30 -7.00 -10.49
N ASN A 282 -7.91 -7.13 -9.30
CA ASN A 282 -7.36 -6.46 -8.11
C ASN A 282 -7.63 -7.17 -6.76
N ALA A 283 -6.93 -6.68 -5.74
CA ALA A 283 -6.79 -7.20 -4.38
C ALA A 283 -8.12 -7.45 -3.66
N LEU A 284 -8.23 -8.55 -2.90
CA LEU A 284 -9.17 -8.58 -1.78
C LEU A 284 -8.69 -7.60 -0.71
N LEU A 285 -9.53 -6.65 -0.35
CA LEU A 285 -9.24 -5.65 0.67
C LEU A 285 -9.83 -6.14 1.98
N ARG A 286 -9.02 -6.65 2.89
CA ARG A 286 -9.45 -6.83 4.26
C ARG A 286 -9.93 -5.49 4.79
N ASN A 287 -11.01 -5.52 5.58
CA ASN A 287 -11.26 -4.46 6.56
C ASN A 287 -9.91 -4.11 7.18
N ILE A 288 -9.55 -2.82 7.22
CA ILE A 288 -8.23 -2.38 7.68
C ILE A 288 -8.09 -2.52 9.21
N ILE A 289 -8.67 -3.58 9.79
CA ILE A 289 -8.78 -3.91 11.20
C ILE A 289 -7.92 -5.16 11.46
N PHE A 290 -6.62 -5.03 11.75
CA PHE A 290 -5.87 -6.09 12.46
C PHE A 290 -5.95 -5.82 13.98
N PRO A 291 -5.94 -6.81 14.91
CA PRO A 291 -5.12 -8.03 14.85
C PRO A 291 -5.66 -9.26 15.64
N ASP A 292 -6.71 -9.97 15.19
CA ASP A 292 -7.06 -11.26 15.85
C ASP A 292 -7.26 -12.46 14.93
N ASP A 293 -7.50 -12.26 13.62
CA ASP A 293 -7.64 -13.38 12.69
C ASP A 293 -6.79 -13.19 11.43
N ASN A 294 -5.75 -14.04 11.31
CA ASN A 294 -4.82 -14.08 10.18
C ASN A 294 -5.40 -14.78 8.95
N GLN A 295 -6.65 -15.25 9.05
CA GLN A 295 -7.36 -16.05 8.07
C GLN A 295 -8.22 -15.13 7.20
N ILE A 296 -7.66 -14.65 6.08
CA ILE A 296 -8.29 -13.61 5.26
C ILE A 296 -9.48 -14.15 4.47
N ILE A 297 -9.38 -15.43 4.08
CA ILE A 297 -10.41 -16.18 3.39
C ILE A 297 -10.54 -17.54 4.08
N ARG A 298 -11.77 -17.94 4.39
CA ARG A 298 -12.07 -19.15 5.15
C ARG A 298 -13.11 -19.99 4.44
N ILE A 299 -12.80 -21.27 4.22
CA ILE A 299 -13.72 -22.25 3.62
C ILE A 299 -13.80 -23.46 4.56
N ILE A 300 -14.85 -23.52 5.37
CA ILE A 300 -14.90 -24.39 6.56
C ILE A 300 -16.17 -25.23 6.60
N SER A 301 -16.06 -26.52 6.91
CA SER A 301 -17.22 -27.35 7.29
C SER A 301 -18.36 -27.40 6.25
N ASN A 302 -18.06 -27.27 4.96
CA ASN A 302 -19.06 -27.35 3.90
C ASN A 302 -19.34 -28.81 3.51
N LYS A 303 -20.62 -29.18 3.39
CA LYS A 303 -21.05 -30.58 3.22
C LYS A 303 -20.86 -31.13 1.80
N LYS A 304 -21.08 -30.30 0.78
CA LYS A 304 -21.02 -30.71 -0.64
C LYS A 304 -19.93 -30.01 -1.46
N LEU A 305 -19.19 -29.09 -0.86
CA LEU A 305 -18.19 -28.31 -1.57
C LEU A 305 -16.97 -29.16 -1.94
N ALA A 306 -16.82 -29.48 -3.22
CA ALA A 306 -15.75 -30.34 -3.73
C ALA A 306 -14.65 -29.59 -4.49
N ILE A 307 -14.97 -28.42 -5.06
CA ILE A 307 -14.04 -27.63 -5.88
C ILE A 307 -13.98 -26.22 -5.29
N VAL A 308 -12.76 -25.68 -5.20
CA VAL A 308 -12.52 -24.29 -4.84
C VAL A 308 -11.73 -23.66 -5.98
N GLU A 309 -12.21 -22.52 -6.48
CA GLU A 309 -11.50 -21.75 -7.48
C GLU A 309 -11.46 -20.29 -7.09
N PHE A 310 -10.37 -19.64 -7.46
CA PHE A 310 -10.15 -18.21 -7.26
C PHE A 310 -9.78 -17.54 -8.58
N PRO A 311 -10.05 -16.23 -8.71
CA PRO A 311 -9.49 -15.42 -9.78
C PRO A 311 -7.96 -15.36 -9.66
N ASN A 312 -7.30 -14.99 -10.75
CA ASN A 312 -5.88 -14.69 -10.71
C ASN A 312 -5.68 -13.27 -10.17
N MET A 313 -5.41 -13.13 -8.87
CA MET A 313 -5.26 -11.85 -8.20
C MET A 313 -3.95 -11.17 -8.60
N LYS A 314 -3.99 -9.86 -8.91
CA LYS A 314 -2.77 -9.07 -9.20
C LYS A 314 -1.87 -8.92 -7.99
N VAL A 315 -2.43 -8.89 -6.79
CA VAL A 315 -1.75 -8.72 -5.52
C VAL A 315 -2.42 -9.62 -4.47
N PRO A 316 -1.70 -10.04 -3.41
CA PRO A 316 -2.34 -10.78 -2.32
C PRO A 316 -3.45 -9.94 -1.66
N PRO A 317 -4.37 -10.57 -0.93
CA PRO A 317 -5.31 -9.85 -0.10
C PRO A 317 -4.57 -8.94 0.88
N PHE A 318 -5.07 -7.71 1.03
CA PHE A 318 -4.40 -6.62 1.73
C PHE A 318 -5.16 -6.24 3.00
N PRO A 319 -4.52 -5.90 4.13
CA PRO A 319 -3.07 -5.89 4.32
C PRO A 319 -2.52 -7.32 4.38
N TYR A 320 -1.44 -7.57 3.63
CA TYR A 320 -0.75 -8.85 3.65
C TYR A 320 0.38 -8.80 4.67
N LEU A 321 0.25 -9.60 5.74
CA LEU A 321 1.32 -9.80 6.71
C LEU A 321 2.08 -11.06 6.32
N ARG A 322 3.31 -10.89 5.82
CA ARG A 322 4.16 -12.01 5.38
C ARG A 322 4.30 -13.03 6.52
N ASP A 323 4.18 -14.31 6.16
CA ASP A 323 4.29 -15.48 7.05
C ASP A 323 3.19 -15.61 8.13
N VAL A 324 2.32 -14.60 8.21
CA VAL A 324 1.21 -14.54 9.17
C VAL A 324 -0.12 -14.78 8.46
N SER A 325 -0.36 -14.08 7.35
CA SER A 325 -1.57 -14.16 6.54
C SER A 325 -1.67 -15.47 5.76
N PHE A 326 -2.80 -16.17 5.89
CA PHE A 326 -3.08 -17.38 5.10
C PHE A 326 -4.57 -17.53 4.76
N LEU A 327 -4.85 -18.35 3.74
CA LEU A 327 -6.18 -18.84 3.41
C LEU A 327 -6.42 -20.16 4.11
N GLU A 328 -7.52 -20.26 4.86
CA GLU A 328 -7.90 -21.47 5.60
C GLU A 328 -8.95 -22.28 4.83
N ILE A 329 -8.64 -23.56 4.58
CA ILE A 329 -9.61 -24.53 4.08
C ILE A 329 -9.58 -25.73 5.01
N ARG A 330 -10.66 -26.01 5.74
CA ARG A 330 -10.69 -27.16 6.65
C ARG A 330 -12.05 -27.77 6.85
N ASP A 331 -12.07 -29.03 7.28
CA ASP A 331 -13.26 -29.73 7.76
C ASP A 331 -14.41 -29.85 6.73
N ASN A 332 -14.13 -29.59 5.45
CA ASN A 332 -15.09 -29.80 4.37
C ASN A 332 -15.29 -31.31 4.17
N SER A 333 -16.54 -31.74 3.96
CA SER A 333 -16.86 -33.18 3.88
C SER A 333 -16.34 -33.83 2.60
N GLN A 334 -16.14 -33.04 1.54
CA GLN A 334 -15.49 -33.51 0.31
C GLN A 334 -14.00 -33.14 0.34
N GLU A 335 -13.18 -34.01 -0.25
CA GLU A 335 -11.76 -33.73 -0.48
C GLU A 335 -11.61 -32.63 -1.56
N ILE A 336 -11.13 -31.44 -1.15
CA ILE A 336 -10.95 -30.30 -2.06
C ILE A 336 -9.65 -30.43 -2.88
N PHE A 337 -8.55 -30.85 -2.25
CA PHE A 337 -7.27 -31.04 -2.91
C PHE A 337 -6.87 -32.51 -2.92
N LYS A 338 -6.85 -33.13 -4.10
CA LYS A 338 -6.41 -34.52 -4.29
C LYS A 338 -4.90 -34.64 -4.37
N ILE A 339 -4.25 -33.61 -4.92
CA ILE A 339 -2.80 -33.56 -5.10
C ILE A 339 -2.23 -32.19 -4.74
N GLN A 340 -0.95 -32.16 -4.39
CA GLN A 340 -0.19 -30.95 -4.07
C GLN A 340 -0.34 -29.85 -5.14
N ARG A 341 -0.40 -30.23 -6.43
CA ARG A 341 -0.50 -29.27 -7.53
C ARG A 341 -1.75 -28.40 -7.44
N ASP A 342 -2.88 -28.96 -7.02
CA ASP A 342 -4.16 -28.24 -7.00
C ASP A 342 -4.12 -27.13 -5.93
N CYS A 343 -3.57 -27.46 -4.75
CA CYS A 343 -3.34 -26.49 -3.68
C CYS A 343 -2.36 -25.38 -4.11
N LEU A 344 -1.23 -25.76 -4.72
CA LEU A 344 -0.24 -24.79 -5.20
C LEU A 344 -0.78 -23.87 -6.31
N LEU A 345 -1.70 -24.34 -7.15
CA LEU A 345 -2.34 -23.51 -8.17
C LEU A 345 -3.22 -22.41 -7.54
N ILE A 346 -4.00 -22.73 -6.51
CA ILE A 346 -4.77 -21.71 -5.80
C ILE A 346 -3.86 -20.73 -5.06
N GLN A 347 -2.80 -21.24 -4.42
CA GLN A 347 -1.82 -20.39 -3.75
C GLN A 347 -1.14 -19.42 -4.73
N ALA A 348 -0.83 -19.87 -5.95
CA ALA A 348 -0.29 -19.01 -7.00
C ALA A 348 -1.31 -17.96 -7.49
N LYS A 349 -2.57 -18.36 -7.71
CA LYS A 349 -3.66 -17.47 -8.14
C LYS A 349 -3.97 -16.38 -7.10
N THR A 350 -3.96 -16.73 -5.82
CA THR A 350 -4.28 -15.80 -4.71
C THR A 350 -3.06 -15.09 -4.13
N LYS A 351 -1.86 -15.48 -4.55
CA LYS A 351 -0.57 -15.00 -4.01
C LYS A 351 -0.46 -15.14 -2.49
N THR A 352 -1.20 -16.09 -1.89
CA THR A 352 -1.36 -16.22 -0.44
C THR A 352 -1.12 -17.67 -0.01
N PRO A 353 -0.34 -17.92 1.06
CA PRO A 353 -0.17 -19.26 1.61
C PRO A 353 -1.51 -19.91 1.97
N ILE A 354 -1.65 -21.21 1.69
CA ILE A 354 -2.86 -21.97 2.04
C ILE A 354 -2.55 -22.91 3.21
N LYS A 355 -3.43 -22.94 4.22
CA LYS A 355 -3.52 -24.00 5.21
C LYS A 355 -4.75 -24.86 4.93
N TYR A 356 -4.51 -26.06 4.42
CA TYR A 356 -5.53 -27.08 4.16
C TYR A 356 -5.52 -28.13 5.28
N ASN A 357 -6.62 -28.25 6.03
CA ASN A 357 -6.74 -29.11 7.21
C ASN A 357 -5.53 -28.96 8.17
N GLY A 358 -5.13 -27.71 8.42
CA GLY A 358 -4.01 -27.35 9.29
C GLY A 358 -2.61 -27.52 8.68
N MET A 359 -2.49 -28.05 7.45
CA MET A 359 -1.21 -28.30 6.78
C MET A 359 -0.99 -27.38 5.58
N GLY A 360 0.26 -27.00 5.31
CA GLY A 360 0.62 -26.28 4.09
C GLY A 360 0.56 -27.19 2.85
N CYS A 361 0.41 -26.59 1.66
CA CYS A 361 0.33 -27.33 0.38
C CYS A 361 1.49 -28.33 0.17
N SER A 362 2.69 -28.05 0.69
CA SER A 362 3.87 -28.91 0.56
C SER A 362 3.74 -30.28 1.22
N LYS A 363 2.78 -30.46 2.14
CA LYS A 363 2.54 -31.72 2.85
C LYS A 363 1.52 -32.62 2.16
N LEU A 364 0.88 -32.14 1.10
CA LEU A 364 -0.04 -32.95 0.31
C LEU A 364 0.70 -33.96 -0.58
N PRO A 365 0.08 -35.10 -0.94
CA PRO A 365 0.67 -36.06 -1.85
C PRO A 365 1.09 -35.38 -3.17
N GLY A 366 2.39 -35.43 -3.47
CA GLY A 366 2.91 -35.04 -4.77
C GLY A 366 2.54 -36.10 -5.82
N LYS A 367 2.25 -35.68 -7.07
CA LYS A 367 2.32 -36.63 -8.19
C LYS A 367 3.75 -37.16 -8.23
N LYS A 368 3.94 -38.46 -8.01
CA LYS A 368 5.22 -39.13 -8.29
C LYS A 368 5.58 -38.80 -9.74
N ARG A 369 6.63 -37.99 -9.97
CA ARG A 369 7.26 -37.92 -11.29
C ARG A 369 7.64 -39.37 -11.61
N LYS A 370 7.19 -39.90 -12.74
CA LYS A 370 7.81 -41.10 -13.31
C LYS A 370 9.27 -40.70 -13.56
N SER A 371 10.15 -41.10 -12.64
CA SER A 371 11.59 -40.88 -12.76
C SER A 371 12.09 -41.69 -13.95
N TYR A 372 12.41 -41.01 -15.05
CA TYR A 372 13.42 -41.53 -15.95
C TYR A 372 14.77 -41.11 -15.39
N GLY A 373 15.48 -42.07 -14.78
CA GLY A 373 16.92 -42.00 -14.48
C GLY A 373 17.33 -41.09 -13.32
N ALA A 374 18.06 -41.66 -12.35
CA ALA A 374 18.72 -40.96 -11.25
C ALA A 374 19.67 -39.85 -11.75
N ILE A 375 20.02 -38.85 -10.94
CA ILE A 375 21.24 -38.89 -10.13
C ILE A 375 21.30 -37.71 -9.12
N TYR A 376 21.73 -38.05 -7.90
CA TYR A 376 22.15 -37.31 -6.69
C TYR A 376 21.14 -36.50 -5.85
N ASP A 377 20.95 -37.03 -4.63
CA ASP A 377 20.54 -36.34 -3.42
C ASP A 377 21.53 -35.23 -3.04
N TYR A 378 21.01 -34.04 -2.76
CA TYR A 378 21.47 -33.19 -1.67
C TYR A 378 20.23 -32.55 -1.05
N TYR A 379 20.01 -32.85 0.24
CA TYR A 379 19.13 -32.06 1.09
C TYR A 379 19.82 -30.71 1.32
N ASP A 380 19.10 -29.62 1.06
CA ASP A 380 19.30 -28.36 1.75
C ASP A 380 17.94 -27.86 2.24
N GLU A 381 17.83 -27.77 3.57
CA GLU A 381 16.89 -26.88 4.24
C GLU A 381 17.24 -25.43 3.84
N ASP A 382 16.25 -24.54 3.89
CA ASP A 382 16.32 -23.12 3.53
C ASP A 382 16.50 -22.78 2.04
N SER A 383 15.39 -22.41 1.39
CA SER A 383 15.36 -21.18 0.58
C SER A 383 13.95 -20.83 0.11
N SER A 384 13.36 -19.86 0.80
CA SER A 384 12.48 -18.87 0.20
C SER A 384 13.26 -18.08 -0.85
N ASN A 385 13.32 -18.56 -2.10
CA ASN A 385 13.68 -17.76 -3.28
C ASN A 385 13.48 -18.58 -4.56
N VAL A 386 12.34 -18.40 -5.23
CA VAL A 386 12.17 -18.86 -6.61
C VAL A 386 12.51 -17.71 -7.55
N HIS A 387 13.75 -17.70 -8.05
CA HIS A 387 14.11 -16.95 -9.25
C HIS A 387 13.55 -17.67 -10.48
N PHE A 388 12.67 -17.01 -11.23
CA PHE A 388 12.27 -17.47 -12.57
C PHE A 388 13.42 -17.18 -13.55
N GLY A 389 14.20 -18.22 -13.88
CA GLY A 389 15.11 -18.19 -15.02
C GLY A 389 14.33 -18.42 -16.32
N PHE A 390 14.24 -17.40 -17.18
CA PHE A 390 13.81 -17.56 -18.56
C PHE A 390 14.90 -18.32 -19.33
N THR A 391 14.61 -19.55 -19.77
CA THR A 391 15.41 -20.22 -20.78
C THR A 391 14.98 -19.75 -22.17
N SER A 392 15.81 -18.90 -22.79
CA SER A 392 15.71 -18.53 -24.19
C SER A 392 15.89 -19.76 -25.08
N ILE A 393 14.86 -20.12 -25.83
CA ILE A 393 14.95 -21.13 -26.90
C ILE A 393 15.56 -20.43 -28.11
N LEU A 394 16.84 -20.72 -28.38
CA LEU A 394 17.51 -20.33 -29.62
C LEU A 394 16.99 -21.21 -30.77
N LEU A 395 16.23 -20.61 -31.69
CA LEU A 395 15.93 -21.18 -33.01
C LEU A 395 17.15 -20.99 -33.93
N PRO A 396 17.56 -21.99 -34.73
CA PRO A 396 18.68 -21.87 -35.64
C PRO A 396 18.28 -21.04 -36.88
N VAL A 397 19.04 -19.97 -37.13
CA VAL A 397 18.96 -19.18 -38.36
C VAL A 397 19.75 -19.90 -39.46
N VAL A 398 19.05 -20.28 -40.53
CA VAL A 398 19.64 -20.78 -41.78
C VAL A 398 19.95 -19.57 -42.65
N ILE A 399 21.23 -19.37 -42.98
CA ILE A 399 21.70 -18.35 -43.92
C ILE A 399 21.81 -19.01 -45.30
N PHE A 400 21.05 -18.52 -46.28
CA PHE A 400 21.31 -18.78 -47.70
C PHE A 400 22.16 -17.65 -48.27
N HIS A 401 23.26 -18.02 -48.93
CA HIS A 401 24.01 -17.14 -49.82
C HIS A 401 23.36 -17.14 -51.20
N MET A 402 23.09 -15.96 -51.73
CA MET A 402 23.14 -15.65 -53.16
C MET A 402 23.87 -14.32 -53.34
#